data_AF-A0A0P1BKT6-F1
#
_entry.id   AF-A0A0P1BKT6-F1
#
_cell.length_a   1.000
_cell.length_b   1.000
_cell.length_c   1.000
_cell.angle_alpha   90.00
_cell.angle_beta   90.00
_cell.angle_gamma   90.00
#
_symmetry.space_group_name_H-M   'P 1'
#
loop_
_entity.id
_entity.type
_entity.pdbx_description
1 polymer ?
#
loop_
_entity_poly.entity_id
_entity_poly.type
_entity_poly.pdbx_seq_one_letter_code
_entity_poly.pdbx_strand_id
1 'polypeptide(L)'
;MPKSFHKVVYHPEHNANDLFQVIVNGEEYKKWKAGELMAAPVSPLCSTIPLADVVDSFQIFHTGQGAQGIMGKPSRQDLDNFFGTHNDTDVVLQILQKGDLQNASAKDGFSSTNDGKSGAFQASAGATHGGR
;
A
#
# COMPACT_ATOMS: atom_id res chain seq x y z
N MET A 1 8.42 -13.52 16.44
CA MET A 1 7.85 -12.16 16.27
C MET A 1 6.69 -12.26 15.29
N PRO A 2 5.59 -11.52 15.47
CA PRO A 2 4.48 -11.54 14.51
C PRO A 2 4.95 -11.02 13.14
N LYS A 3 4.63 -11.73 12.06
CA LYS A 3 4.93 -11.30 10.69
C LYS A 3 4.11 -10.04 10.39
N SER A 4 4.78 -8.95 10.04
CA SER A 4 4.11 -7.71 9.64
C SER A 4 3.88 -7.75 8.13
N PHE A 5 2.63 -7.77 7.72
CA PHE A 5 2.24 -7.75 6.31
C PHE A 5 2.17 -6.32 5.79
N HIS A 6 2.87 -6.06 4.69
CA HIS A 6 2.84 -4.80 3.98
C HIS A 6 2.37 -5.07 2.55
N LYS A 7 1.91 -4.03 1.86
CA LYS A 7 1.56 -4.15 0.44
C LYS A 7 2.50 -3.31 -0.39
N VAL A 8 3.02 -3.87 -1.46
CA VAL A 8 3.75 -3.10 -2.47
C VAL A 8 2.75 -2.72 -3.55
N VAL A 9 2.73 -1.44 -3.90
CA VAL A 9 1.76 -0.85 -4.82
C VAL A 9 2.52 -0.29 -6.01
N TYR A 10 2.12 -0.70 -7.21
CA TYR A 10 2.65 -0.22 -8.47
C TYR A 10 1.56 0.51 -9.26
N HIS A 11 1.90 1.72 -9.72
CA HIS A 11 1.06 2.51 -10.61
C HIS A 11 1.64 2.43 -12.02
N PRO A 12 0.89 1.90 -13.01
CA PRO A 12 1.32 1.92 -14.39
C PRO A 12 1.24 3.35 -14.93
N GLU A 13 2.36 3.85 -15.46
CA GLU A 13 2.52 5.21 -16.00
C GLU A 13 1.42 5.63 -16.99
N HIS A 14 0.86 4.67 -17.73
CA HIS A 14 -0.09 4.93 -18.81
C HIS A 14 -1.58 4.92 -18.41
N ASN A 15 -1.92 4.47 -17.19
CA ASN A 15 -3.29 4.47 -16.66
C ASN A 15 -3.29 4.74 -15.16
N ALA A 16 -3.41 6.00 -14.77
CA ALA A 16 -3.35 6.43 -13.37
C ALA A 16 -4.47 5.86 -12.47
N ASN A 17 -5.52 5.27 -13.04
CA ASN A 17 -6.64 4.69 -12.29
C ASN A 17 -6.42 3.22 -11.91
N ASP A 18 -5.60 2.52 -12.69
CA ASP A 18 -5.30 1.12 -12.46
C ASP A 18 -4.15 1.01 -11.48
N LEU A 19 -4.29 0.13 -10.51
CA LEU A 19 -3.29 -0.08 -9.47
C LEU A 19 -3.08 -1.57 -9.30
N PHE A 20 -1.82 -1.97 -9.30
CA PHE A 20 -1.41 -3.34 -9.06
C PHE A 20 -0.74 -3.42 -7.70
N GLN A 21 -1.11 -4.42 -6.90
CA GLN A 21 -0.52 -4.59 -5.59
C GLN A 21 -0.27 -6.05 -5.24
N VAL A 22 0.77 -6.27 -4.43
CA VAL A 22 1.21 -7.57 -3.95
C VAL A 22 1.44 -7.49 -2.44
N ILE A 23 1.07 -8.56 -1.72
CA ILE A 23 1.26 -8.66 -0.28
C ILE A 23 2.65 -9.25 -0.01
N VAL A 24 3.42 -8.55 0.82
CA VAL A 24 4.80 -8.90 1.16
C VAL A 24 5.03 -8.86 2.66
N ASN A 25 6.06 -9.56 3.10
CA ASN A 25 6.62 -9.35 4.42
C ASN A 25 7.52 -8.10 4.38
N GLY A 26 7.14 -7.06 5.14
CA GLY A 26 7.84 -5.77 5.06
C GLY A 26 9.28 -5.81 5.58
N GLU A 27 9.58 -6.68 6.55
CA GLU A 27 10.94 -6.82 7.06
C GLU A 27 11.86 -7.48 6.02
N GLU A 28 11.34 -8.48 5.33
CA GLU A 28 12.08 -9.22 4.31
C GLU A 28 12.20 -8.43 3.03
N TYR A 29 11.15 -7.72 2.60
CA TYR A 29 11.22 -6.82 1.46
C TYR A 29 12.28 -5.72 1.65
N LYS A 30 12.40 -5.14 2.85
CA LYS A 30 13.45 -4.14 3.14
C LYS A 30 14.84 -4.75 3.01
N LYS A 31 15.05 -5.97 3.52
CA LYS A 31 16.33 -6.68 3.41
C LYS A 31 16.63 -7.07 1.96
N TRP A 32 15.62 -7.50 1.22
CA TRP A 32 15.72 -7.86 -0.20
C TRP A 32 16.11 -6.64 -1.04
N LYS A 33 15.41 -5.50 -0.88
CA LYS A 33 15.71 -4.25 -1.59
C LYS A 33 17.09 -3.69 -1.22
N ALA A 34 17.49 -3.80 0.06
CA ALA A 34 18.84 -3.45 0.50
C ALA A 34 19.91 -4.39 -0.06
N GLY A 35 19.60 -5.69 -0.17
CA GLY A 35 20.48 -6.71 -0.75
C GLY A 35 20.66 -6.54 -2.25
N GLU A 36 19.60 -6.20 -2.99
CA GLU A 36 19.66 -5.89 -4.43
C GLU A 36 20.57 -4.68 -4.69
N LEU A 37 20.46 -3.62 -3.88
CA LEU A 37 21.32 -2.43 -3.95
C LEU A 37 22.79 -2.69 -3.58
N MET A 38 23.06 -3.73 -2.78
CA MET A 38 24.42 -4.13 -2.38
C MET A 38 25.04 -5.17 -3.31
N ALA A 39 24.26 -5.80 -4.21
CA ALA A 39 24.71 -6.81 -5.17
C ALA A 39 25.41 -6.20 -6.41
N ALA A 40 26.12 -5.08 -6.25
CA ALA A 40 27.14 -4.63 -7.18
C ALA A 40 28.32 -5.65 -7.18
N PRO A 41 29.08 -5.75 -8.29
CA PRO A 41 29.43 -7.00 -8.97
C PRO A 41 30.38 -7.90 -8.17
N VAL A 42 29.84 -8.77 -7.32
CA VAL A 42 30.58 -9.93 -6.79
C VAL A 42 29.66 -11.15 -6.82
N SER A 43 29.74 -11.89 -7.93
CA SER A 43 29.20 -13.24 -8.16
C SER A 43 27.69 -13.36 -8.47
N PRO A 44 27.31 -14.05 -9.57
CA PRO A 44 25.95 -14.06 -10.14
C PRO A 44 24.95 -14.98 -9.41
N LEU A 45 25.19 -15.38 -8.15
CA LEU A 45 24.38 -16.41 -7.47
C LEU A 45 23.80 -16.00 -6.10
N CYS A 46 23.94 -14.75 -5.66
CA CYS A 46 23.59 -14.38 -4.28
C CYS A 46 22.55 -13.25 -4.20
N SER A 47 21.34 -13.47 -4.72
CA SER A 47 20.16 -12.99 -3.99
C SER A 47 19.89 -14.02 -2.90
N THR A 48 20.50 -13.84 -1.72
CA THR A 48 20.42 -14.79 -0.60
C THR A 48 18.99 -15.02 -0.08
N ILE A 49 18.04 -14.15 -0.43
CA ILE A 49 16.65 -14.24 0.01
C ILE A 49 15.78 -14.62 -1.19
N PRO A 50 15.18 -15.82 -1.20
CA PRO A 50 14.28 -16.23 -2.28
C PRO A 50 13.01 -15.37 -2.27
N LEU A 51 12.46 -15.11 -3.46
CA LEU A 51 11.24 -14.31 -3.60
C LEU A 51 10.05 -14.89 -2.80
N ALA A 52 10.04 -16.21 -2.64
CA ALA A 52 9.02 -16.94 -1.88
C ALA A 52 9.03 -16.63 -0.37
N ASP A 53 10.16 -16.19 0.18
CA ASP A 53 10.22 -15.75 1.58
C ASP A 53 9.75 -14.29 1.70
N VAL A 54 10.09 -13.45 0.71
CA VAL A 54 9.71 -12.02 0.67
C VAL A 54 8.21 -11.83 0.46
N VAL A 55 7.62 -12.63 -0.43
CA VAL A 55 6.23 -12.53 -0.86
C VAL A 55 5.39 -13.54 -0.08
N ASP A 56 4.32 -13.08 0.58
CA ASP A 56 3.43 -13.99 1.32
C ASP A 56 2.58 -14.84 0.36
N SER A 57 2.17 -14.25 -0.77
CA SER A 57 1.46 -14.94 -1.84
C SER A 57 1.77 -14.33 -3.20
N PHE A 58 2.00 -15.16 -4.21
CA PHE A 58 2.17 -14.76 -5.63
C PHE A 58 0.86 -14.24 -6.27
N GLN A 59 -0.13 -13.91 -5.45
CA GLN A 59 -1.40 -13.37 -5.88
C GLN A 59 -1.24 -11.89 -6.24
N ILE A 60 -1.38 -11.59 -7.53
CA ILE A 60 -1.44 -10.21 -8.00
C ILE A 60 -2.86 -9.70 -7.82
N PHE A 61 -2.97 -8.54 -7.20
CA PHE A 61 -4.24 -7.85 -7.03
C PHE A 61 -4.28 -6.60 -7.90
N HIS A 62 -5.42 -6.36 -8.50
CA HIS A 62 -5.71 -5.18 -9.31
C HIS A 62 -6.93 -4.44 -8.77
N THR A 63 -6.90 -3.12 -8.85
CA THR A 63 -8.04 -2.24 -8.55
C THR A 63 -8.07 -1.10 -9.55
N GLY A 64 -9.23 -0.88 -10.15
CA GLY A 64 -9.48 0.25 -11.06
C GLY A 64 -10.08 1.49 -10.37
N GLN A 65 -10.16 1.50 -9.04
CA GLN A 65 -10.77 2.59 -8.24
C GLN A 65 -9.85 3.04 -7.08
N GLY A 66 -8.53 2.99 -7.30
CA GLY A 66 -7.54 3.35 -6.28
C GLY A 66 -7.39 2.32 -5.16
N ALA A 67 -6.63 2.67 -4.12
CA ALA A 67 -6.12 1.74 -3.09
C ALA A 67 -7.20 1.10 -2.16
N GLN A 68 -8.48 1.42 -2.35
CA GLN A 68 -9.61 0.99 -1.51
C GLN A 68 -10.84 0.55 -2.33
N GLY A 69 -10.63 0.04 -3.55
CA GLY A 69 -11.65 -0.56 -4.39
C GLY A 69 -11.83 -2.08 -4.19
N ILE A 70 -12.71 -2.70 -4.99
CA ILE A 70 -12.83 -4.17 -5.03
C ILE A 70 -11.50 -4.75 -5.49
N MET A 71 -10.90 -5.56 -4.63
CA MET A 71 -9.64 -6.23 -4.90
C MET A 71 -9.88 -7.44 -5.81
N GLY A 72 -9.57 -7.30 -7.09
CA GLY A 72 -9.71 -8.36 -8.08
C GLY A 72 -8.38 -9.00 -8.45
N LYS A 73 -8.44 -10.16 -9.12
CA LYS A 73 -7.29 -10.66 -9.89
C LYS A 73 -7.33 -10.02 -11.28
N PRO A 74 -6.22 -9.47 -11.78
CA PRO A 74 -6.17 -8.97 -13.15
C PRO A 74 -6.34 -10.12 -14.15
N SER A 75 -6.85 -9.81 -15.34
CA SER A 75 -6.88 -10.78 -16.43
C SER A 75 -5.48 -10.97 -17.03
N ARG A 76 -5.22 -12.12 -17.68
CA ARG A 76 -3.94 -12.36 -18.38
C ARG A 76 -3.66 -11.32 -19.46
N GLN A 77 -4.71 -10.80 -20.09
CA GLN A 77 -4.59 -9.74 -21.10
C GLN A 77 -4.11 -8.44 -20.47
N ASP A 78 -4.63 -8.09 -19.29
CA ASP A 78 -4.17 -6.89 -18.56
C ASP A 78 -2.69 -7.05 -18.17
N LEU A 79 -2.29 -8.21 -17.66
CA LEU A 79 -0.89 -8.46 -17.32
C LEU A 79 0.05 -8.28 -18.52
N ASP A 80 -0.32 -8.82 -19.69
CA ASP A 80 0.45 -8.67 -20.92
C ASP A 80 0.49 -7.19 -21.39
N ASN A 81 -0.64 -6.49 -21.33
CA ASN A 81 -0.74 -5.08 -21.72
C ASN A 81 0.09 -4.15 -20.83
N PHE A 82 0.13 -4.39 -19.52
CA PHE A 82 0.81 -3.50 -18.55
C PHE A 82 2.26 -3.88 -18.26
N PHE A 83 2.57 -5.18 -18.22
CA PHE A 83 3.88 -5.69 -17.85
C PHE A 83 4.64 -6.37 -19.01
N GLY A 84 3.97 -6.59 -20.15
CA GLY A 84 4.55 -7.30 -21.30
C GLY A 84 4.72 -8.81 -21.08
N THR A 85 4.13 -9.35 -20.00
CA THR A 85 4.21 -10.76 -19.64
C THR A 85 2.96 -11.18 -18.90
N HIS A 86 2.56 -12.44 -19.09
CA HIS A 86 1.45 -13.08 -18.40
C HIS A 86 1.92 -14.06 -17.31
N ASN A 87 3.24 -14.11 -17.04
CA ASN A 87 3.80 -14.91 -15.97
C ASN A 87 3.72 -14.16 -14.64
N ASP A 88 2.93 -14.69 -13.71
CA ASP A 88 2.69 -14.07 -12.42
C ASP A 88 3.99 -13.76 -11.65
N THR A 89 4.99 -14.64 -11.76
CA THR A 89 6.28 -14.48 -11.07
C THR A 89 7.05 -13.26 -11.56
N ASP A 90 7.09 -13.07 -12.88
CA ASP A 90 7.80 -11.95 -13.51
C ASP A 90 7.10 -10.64 -13.21
N VAL A 91 5.76 -10.63 -13.23
CA VAL A 91 4.97 -9.45 -12.86
C VAL A 91 5.20 -9.07 -11.40
N VAL A 92 5.15 -10.03 -10.48
CA VAL A 92 5.43 -9.79 -9.06
C VAL A 92 6.81 -9.16 -8.90
N LEU A 93 7.83 -9.68 -9.59
CA LEU A 93 9.18 -9.12 -9.53
C LEU A 93 9.21 -7.66 -10.01
N GLN A 94 8.55 -7.34 -11.12
CA GLN A 94 8.46 -5.95 -11.61
C GLN A 94 7.74 -5.02 -10.62
N ILE A 95 6.64 -5.49 -10.00
CA ILE A 95 5.91 -4.73 -8.98
C ILE A 95 6.81 -4.48 -7.76
N LEU A 96 7.61 -5.46 -7.34
CA LEU A 96 8.52 -5.30 -6.20
C LEU A 96 9.65 -4.31 -6.48
N GLN A 97 10.18 -4.30 -7.71
CA GLN A 97 11.26 -3.39 -8.10
C GLN A 97 10.78 -1.95 -8.29
N LYS A 98 9.67 -1.77 -9.03
CA LYS A 98 9.16 -0.44 -9.42
C LYS A 98 8.11 0.12 -8.47
N GLY A 99 7.48 -0.73 -7.65
CA GLY A 99 6.42 -0.33 -6.74
C GLY A 99 6.93 0.28 -5.44
N ASP A 100 6.02 0.98 -4.78
CA ASP A 100 6.22 1.58 -3.48
C ASP A 100 5.64 0.70 -2.37
N LEU A 101 6.41 0.49 -1.31
CA LEU A 101 5.91 -0.20 -0.12
C LEU A 101 4.95 0.74 0.61
N GLN A 102 3.68 0.39 0.56
CA GLN A 102 2.64 1.00 1.36
C GLN A 102 2.46 0.19 2.63
N ASN A 103 2.69 0.83 3.77
CA ASN A 103 2.34 0.24 5.04
C ASN A 103 0.83 -0.06 5.04
N ALA A 104 0.44 -1.27 5.45
CA ALA A 104 -0.95 -1.57 5.81
C ALA A 104 -1.34 -0.89 7.14
N SER A 105 -0.82 0.32 7.38
CA SER A 105 -1.34 1.20 8.40
C SER A 105 -2.67 1.68 7.84
N ALA A 106 -3.77 1.09 8.35
CA ALA A 106 -5.00 1.85 8.50
C ALA A 106 -4.56 3.22 8.98
N LYS A 107 -4.79 4.24 8.15
CA LYS A 107 -4.32 5.60 8.35
C LYS A 107 -4.50 5.96 9.82
N ASP A 108 -3.40 5.95 10.58
CA ASP A 108 -3.25 6.64 11.87
C ASP A 108 -3.26 8.16 11.60
N GLY A 109 -4.27 8.59 10.85
CA GLY A 109 -4.60 9.96 10.51
C GLY A 109 -5.89 10.37 11.20
N PHE A 110 -6.19 9.77 12.37
CA PHE A 110 -6.89 10.51 13.41
C PHE A 110 -5.84 11.15 14.33
N SER A 111 -4.97 11.98 13.74
CA SER A 111 -4.51 13.14 14.49
C SER A 111 -5.69 14.11 14.45
N SER A 112 -6.54 14.04 15.47
CA SER A 112 -7.48 15.11 15.80
C SER A 112 -6.66 16.36 16.12
N THR A 113 -6.22 17.09 15.10
CA THR A 113 -5.87 18.51 15.27
C THR A 113 -7.17 19.31 15.37
N ASN A 114 -7.98 18.97 16.38
CA ASN A 114 -8.99 19.84 16.96
C ASN A 114 -9.42 19.34 18.36
N ASP A 115 -8.43 18.99 19.19
CA ASP A 115 -8.63 18.88 20.63
C ASP A 115 -8.45 20.28 21.25
N GLY A 116 -9.57 20.96 21.50
CA GLY A 116 -9.59 22.11 22.41
C GLY A 116 -10.15 23.42 21.84
N LYS A 117 -11.49 23.53 21.81
CA LYS A 117 -12.22 24.73 22.31
C LYS A 117 -13.72 24.43 22.43
N SER A 118 -14.06 23.50 23.30
CA SER A 118 -15.31 23.54 24.05
C SER A 118 -15.15 24.64 25.12
N GLY A 119 -15.87 25.75 24.95
CA GLY A 119 -15.79 26.90 25.84
C GLY A 119 -17.05 27.75 25.78
N ALA A 120 -18.13 27.22 26.36
CA ALA A 120 -19.24 27.93 26.98
C ALA A 120 -19.77 29.21 26.31
N PHE A 121 -20.83 29.07 25.50
CA PHE A 121 -21.93 30.06 25.48
C PHE A 121 -23.26 29.32 25.59
N GLN A 122 -23.44 28.63 26.72
CA GLN A 122 -24.78 28.35 27.22
C GLN A 122 -25.28 29.63 27.90
N ALA A 123 -26.11 30.39 27.18
CA ALA A 123 -26.92 31.45 27.75
C ALA A 123 -28.29 31.48 27.04
N SER A 124 -29.09 30.45 27.25
CA SER A 124 -30.54 30.51 27.09
C SER A 124 -31.15 30.95 28.41
N ALA A 125 -31.11 32.26 28.70
CA ALA A 125 -31.88 32.86 29.77
C ALA A 125 -33.21 33.38 29.20
N GLY A 126 -34.31 32.73 29.60
CA GLY A 126 -35.66 33.10 29.20
C GLY A 126 -36.04 34.50 29.66
N ALA A 127 -36.70 35.24 28.79
CA ALA A 127 -37.31 36.50 29.13
C ALA A 127 -38.57 36.25 29.98
N THR A 128 -38.51 36.61 31.27
CA THR A 128 -39.69 36.79 32.11
C THR A 128 -39.48 38.03 32.97
N HIS A 129 -40.05 39.16 32.55
CA HIS A 129 -40.47 40.22 33.49
C HIS A 129 -41.48 41.16 32.84
N GLY A 130 -42.58 41.41 33.55
CA GLY A 130 -43.69 42.25 33.11
C GLY A 130 -43.57 43.73 33.51
N GLY A 131 -44.61 44.47 33.11
CA GLY A 131 -45.03 45.76 33.67
C GLY A 131 -44.79 46.96 32.74
N ARG A 132 -45.86 47.46 32.11
CA ARG A 132 -46.63 48.65 32.52
C ARG A 132 -48.06 48.52 32.02
#